data_AF-A0A150AKV1-F1
#
_entry.id   AF-A0A150AKV1-F1
#
_cell.length_a   1.000
_cell.length_b   1.000
_cell.length_c   1.000
_cell.angle_alpha   90.00
_cell.angle_beta   90.00
_cell.angle_gamma   90.00
#
_symmetry.space_group_name_H-M   'P 1'
#
loop_
_entity.id
_entity.type
_entity.pdbx_description
1 polymer ?
#
loop_
_entity_poly.entity_id
_entity_poly.type
_entity_poly.pdbx_seq_one_letter_code
_entity_poly.pdbx_strand_id
1 'polypeptide(L)'
;MNNKLPIIIYGLILLSSFRMIPDLTISLEGDKVTIGKKFIERLKSQQELNDLFTDKWFLIYHQDDRCNGSTDGKKDELTNLEIDKPISLEVMNDGEGWACPKRDPKKSIYTFDLKKLIETWNRIELSGNENGTDKIYIVGAGESDYIILHFTAEGLIKTLEYRSEDPG
;
A
#
# COMPACT_ATOMS: atom_id res chain seq x y z
N MET A 1 69.13 -39.65 30.41
CA MET A 1 67.93 -38.84 30.08
C MET A 1 68.19 -38.23 28.71
N ASN A 2 67.95 -38.97 27.62
CA ASN A 2 66.72 -38.98 26.79
C ASN A 2 66.13 -37.56 26.63
N ASN A 3 65.87 -37.01 25.45
CA ASN A 3 65.93 -37.53 24.09
C ASN A 3 65.93 -36.35 23.09
N LYS A 4 66.42 -36.65 21.89
CA LYS A 4 66.48 -35.80 20.69
C LYS A 4 65.08 -35.39 20.21
N LEU A 5 65.00 -34.18 19.63
CA LEU A 5 63.96 -33.77 18.68
C LEU A 5 64.05 -34.61 17.39
N PRO A 6 62.91 -34.84 16.73
CA PRO A 6 62.83 -34.38 15.34
C PRO A 6 61.49 -33.72 14.97
N ILE A 7 61.62 -32.81 14.00
CA ILE A 7 60.58 -32.11 13.24
C ILE A 7 59.86 -33.12 12.33
N ILE A 8 58.52 -33.08 12.29
CA ILE A 8 57.73 -33.65 11.19
C ILE A 8 56.78 -32.57 10.67
N ILE A 9 56.95 -32.27 9.38
CA ILE A 9 56.11 -31.43 8.54
C ILE A 9 54.91 -32.26 8.10
N TYR A 10 53.69 -31.79 8.38
CA TYR A 10 52.50 -32.16 7.61
C TYR A 10 51.88 -30.90 7.03
N GLY A 11 52.03 -30.74 5.72
CA GLY A 11 51.11 -29.93 4.95
C GLY A 11 49.77 -30.65 4.88
N LEU A 12 48.68 -29.92 5.10
CA LEU A 12 47.39 -30.30 4.58
C LEU A 12 46.68 -29.08 4.02
N ILE A 13 46.37 -29.20 2.75
CA ILE A 13 45.59 -28.31 1.89
C ILE A 13 44.19 -28.16 2.50
N LEU A 14 43.73 -26.92 2.69
CA LEU A 14 42.30 -26.62 2.72
C LEU A 14 41.97 -25.65 1.60
N LEU A 15 41.67 -26.27 0.46
CA LEU A 15 40.91 -25.70 -0.64
C LEU A 15 39.51 -25.33 -0.14
N SER A 16 39.10 -24.12 -0.51
CA SER A 16 37.74 -23.72 -0.87
C SER A 16 36.60 -24.18 0.05
N SER A 17 36.10 -23.23 0.83
CA SER A 17 34.67 -22.94 0.80
C SER A 17 34.48 -21.44 0.98
N PHE A 18 34.71 -20.71 -0.12
CA PHE A 18 33.98 -19.46 -0.34
C PHE A 18 32.52 -19.86 -0.30
N ARG A 19 31.87 -19.71 0.86
CA ARG A 19 30.43 -19.75 0.94
C ARG A 19 29.98 -18.55 0.13
N MET A 20 29.67 -18.82 -1.14
CA MET A 20 28.77 -18.01 -1.93
C MET A 20 27.54 -17.86 -1.05
N ILE A 21 27.42 -16.72 -0.37
CA ILE A 21 26.16 -16.32 0.24
C ILE A 21 25.22 -16.35 -0.96
N PRO A 22 24.19 -17.22 -0.99
CA PRO A 22 23.19 -17.10 -2.02
C PRO A 22 22.69 -15.67 -1.89
N ASP A 23 22.87 -14.91 -2.97
CA ASP A 23 22.31 -13.59 -3.12
C ASP A 23 20.82 -13.77 -2.84
N LEU A 24 20.43 -13.45 -1.61
CA LEU A 24 19.07 -13.58 -1.14
C LEU A 24 18.38 -12.35 -1.71
N THR A 25 18.19 -12.35 -3.02
CA THR A 25 17.14 -11.57 -3.65
C THR A 25 15.84 -12.18 -3.14
N ILE A 26 15.50 -11.81 -1.89
CA ILE A 26 14.15 -11.89 -1.37
C ILE A 26 13.32 -11.22 -2.44
N SER A 27 12.48 -11.99 -3.11
CA SER A 27 11.54 -11.46 -4.09
C SER A 27 10.69 -10.42 -3.37
N LEU A 28 10.97 -9.13 -3.61
CA LEU A 28 10.23 -7.99 -3.07
C LEU A 28 8.75 -8.04 -3.45
N GLU A 29 8.37 -8.84 -4.45
CA GLU A 29 6.98 -9.08 -4.83
C GLU A 29 6.22 -9.92 -3.80
N GLY A 30 6.86 -10.88 -3.14
CA GLY A 30 6.20 -11.69 -2.10
C GLY A 30 5.83 -10.89 -0.86
N ASP A 31 6.53 -9.79 -0.62
CA ASP A 31 6.35 -8.94 0.55
C ASP A 31 5.12 -8.02 0.41
N LYS A 32 4.97 -7.33 -0.73
CA LYS A 32 3.85 -6.39 -0.96
C LYS A 32 2.48 -7.06 -0.90
N VAL A 33 2.34 -8.26 -1.48
CA VAL A 33 1.10 -9.03 -1.41
C VAL A 33 0.79 -9.44 0.02
N THR A 34 1.82 -9.78 0.79
CA THR A 34 1.68 -10.12 2.21
C THR A 34 1.24 -8.91 3.02
N ILE A 35 1.85 -7.74 2.81
CA ILE A 35 1.43 -6.47 3.44
C ILE A 35 0.00 -6.11 3.03
N GLY A 36 -0.37 -6.29 1.77
CA GLY A 36 -1.74 -6.08 1.30
C GLY A 36 -2.77 -6.97 1.98
N LYS A 37 -2.47 -8.26 2.14
CA LYS A 37 -3.32 -9.19 2.89
C LYS A 37 -3.43 -8.78 4.35
N LYS A 38 -2.31 -8.40 4.98
CA LYS A 38 -2.27 -7.92 6.37
C LYS A 38 -3.08 -6.63 6.53
N PHE A 39 -2.99 -5.70 5.57
CA PHE A 39 -3.81 -4.50 5.53
C PHE A 39 -5.30 -4.85 5.53
N ILE A 40 -5.75 -5.73 4.62
CA ILE A 40 -7.16 -6.17 4.56
C ILE A 40 -7.59 -6.87 5.86
N GLU A 41 -6.77 -7.76 6.40
CA GLU A 41 -7.08 -8.48 7.65
C GLU A 41 -7.27 -7.51 8.83
N ARG A 42 -6.37 -6.54 8.98
CA ARG A 42 -6.45 -5.52 10.03
C ARG A 42 -7.60 -4.57 9.83
N LEU A 43 -7.86 -4.18 8.59
CA LEU A 43 -8.97 -3.34 8.21
C LEU A 43 -10.32 -4.00 8.57
N LYS A 44 -10.50 -5.29 8.24
CA LYS A 44 -11.69 -6.09 8.60
C LYS A 44 -11.85 -6.29 10.11
N SER A 45 -10.74 -6.41 10.84
CA SER A 45 -10.73 -6.63 12.29
C SER A 45 -10.64 -5.34 13.11
N GLN A 46 -10.72 -4.18 12.45
CA GLN A 46 -10.59 -2.84 13.06
C GLN A 46 -9.28 -2.62 13.85
N GLN A 47 -8.23 -3.38 13.53
CA GLN A 47 -6.90 -3.21 14.11
C GLN A 47 -6.18 -2.00 13.50
N GLU A 48 -5.17 -1.49 14.20
CA GLU A 48 -4.36 -0.36 13.74
C GLU A 48 -3.56 -0.71 12.48
N LEU A 49 -3.45 0.26 11.56
CA LEU A 49 -2.75 0.11 10.27
C LEU A 49 -1.41 0.85 10.25
N ASN A 50 -1.14 1.70 11.24
CA ASN A 50 0.04 2.55 11.36
C ASN A 50 1.38 1.87 11.03
N ASP A 51 1.63 0.64 11.49
CA ASP A 51 2.91 -0.07 11.24
C ASP A 51 3.10 -0.52 9.78
N LEU A 52 2.06 -0.46 8.95
CA LEU A 52 2.12 -0.81 7.52
C LEU A 52 2.52 0.39 6.66
N PHE A 53 2.49 1.60 7.23
CA PHE A 53 2.76 2.85 6.54
C PHE A 53 4.16 3.37 6.85
N THR A 54 4.71 4.09 5.88
CA THR A 54 5.85 4.98 6.11
C THR A 54 5.50 6.08 7.13
N ASP A 55 6.52 6.64 7.81
CA ASP A 55 6.33 7.72 8.79
C ASP A 55 5.55 8.91 8.22
N LYS A 56 5.74 9.19 6.91
CA LYS A 56 5.01 10.17 6.12
C LYS A 56 4.43 9.55 4.87
N TRP A 57 3.12 9.68 4.67
CA TRP A 57 2.41 9.09 3.53
C TRP A 57 1.42 10.08 2.88
N PHE A 58 0.85 9.68 1.74
CA PHE A 58 -0.02 10.51 0.90
C PHE A 58 -1.42 9.90 0.74
N LEU A 59 -2.46 10.73 0.88
CA LEU A 59 -3.84 10.36 0.55
C LEU A 59 -4.23 10.96 -0.80
N ILE A 60 -4.73 10.13 -1.71
CA ILE A 60 -5.39 10.56 -2.94
C ILE A 60 -6.86 10.11 -2.87
N TYR A 61 -7.77 11.01 -3.18
CA TYR A 61 -9.20 10.76 -3.18
C TYR A 61 -9.78 11.12 -4.54
N HIS A 62 -10.58 10.22 -5.09
CA HIS A 62 -11.34 10.41 -6.31
C HIS A 62 -12.74 9.81 -6.13
N GLN A 63 -13.75 10.55 -6.55
CA GLN A 63 -15.12 10.05 -6.69
C GLN A 63 -15.73 10.64 -7.95
N ASP A 64 -16.15 9.79 -8.87
CA ASP A 64 -16.96 10.16 -10.01
C ASP A 64 -18.44 9.91 -9.72
N ASP A 65 -19.29 10.86 -10.08
CA ASP A 65 -20.73 10.78 -9.92
C ASP A 65 -21.39 11.28 -11.19
N ARG A 66 -22.29 10.48 -11.76
CA ARG A 66 -22.96 10.81 -13.04
C ARG A 66 -23.66 12.17 -13.04
N CYS A 67 -24.03 12.73 -11.89
CA CYS A 67 -24.74 13.99 -11.78
C CYS A 67 -23.88 15.16 -11.30
N ASN A 68 -22.87 14.91 -10.48
CA ASN A 68 -22.01 15.94 -9.91
C ASN A 68 -20.66 16.04 -10.63
N GLY A 69 -20.27 15.05 -11.44
CA GLY A 69 -18.95 14.97 -12.07
C GLY A 69 -17.88 14.47 -11.10
N SER A 70 -16.62 14.72 -11.47
CA SER A 70 -15.46 14.25 -10.71
C SER A 70 -15.22 15.10 -9.47
N THR A 71 -14.92 14.44 -8.35
CA THR A 71 -14.48 15.06 -7.10
C THR A 71 -13.12 14.53 -6.71
N ASP A 72 -12.11 15.40 -6.76
CA ASP A 72 -10.71 15.04 -6.55
C ASP A 72 -10.12 15.77 -5.35
N GLY A 73 -9.26 15.09 -4.59
CA GLY A 73 -8.50 15.69 -3.51
C GLY A 73 -7.20 14.95 -3.23
N LYS A 74 -6.22 15.68 -2.68
CA LYS A 74 -4.94 15.12 -2.24
C LYS A 74 -4.51 15.73 -0.92
N LYS A 75 -3.90 14.92 -0.06
CA LYS A 75 -3.27 15.37 1.17
C LYS A 75 -1.93 14.69 1.37
N ASP A 76 -0.93 15.52 1.60
CA ASP A 76 0.47 15.12 1.66
C ASP A 76 0.96 15.16 3.12
N GLU A 77 2.07 14.47 3.38
CA GLU A 77 2.77 14.46 4.66
C GLU A 77 1.94 14.02 5.87
N LEU A 78 0.98 13.11 5.67
CA LEU A 78 0.24 12.49 6.76
C LEU A 78 1.16 11.59 7.58
N THR A 79 1.04 11.64 8.89
CA THR A 79 1.73 10.73 9.80
C THR A 79 1.09 9.34 9.76
N ASN A 80 1.87 8.30 9.99
CA ASN A 80 1.34 6.92 10.08
C ASN A 80 0.26 6.74 11.16
N LEU A 81 0.20 7.61 12.18
CA LEU A 81 -0.86 7.59 13.20
C LEU A 81 -2.20 8.19 12.72
N GLU A 82 -2.22 8.84 11.56
CA GLU A 82 -3.44 9.46 11.00
C GLU A 82 -4.27 8.50 10.14
N ILE A 83 -3.72 7.37 9.69
CA ILE A 83 -4.47 6.39 8.88
C ILE A 83 -5.70 5.82 9.61
N ASP A 84 -5.62 5.70 10.93
CA ASP A 84 -6.67 5.16 11.78
C ASP A 84 -7.66 6.24 12.27
N LYS A 85 -7.55 7.48 11.76
CA LYS A 85 -8.35 8.64 12.19
C LYS A 85 -9.09 9.26 11.01
N PRO A 86 -10.16 10.04 11.26
CA PRO A 86 -10.75 10.89 10.23
C PRO A 86 -9.76 11.94 9.72
N ILE A 87 -9.61 12.03 8.40
CA ILE A 87 -8.70 12.94 7.70
C ILE A 87 -9.51 14.01 6.98
N SER A 88 -9.37 15.26 7.41
CA SER A 88 -9.92 16.40 6.67
C SER A 88 -9.07 16.70 5.43
N LEU A 89 -9.73 16.82 4.28
CA LEU A 89 -9.15 16.97 2.94
C LEU A 89 -9.90 18.08 2.17
N GLU A 90 -9.18 18.99 1.52
CA GLU A 90 -9.79 19.88 0.52
C GLU A 90 -10.01 19.09 -0.78
N VAL A 91 -11.23 19.12 -1.29
CA VAL A 91 -11.61 18.50 -2.56
C VAL A 91 -12.16 19.54 -3.53
N MET A 92 -11.97 19.30 -4.82
CA MET A 92 -12.56 20.05 -5.91
C MET A 92 -13.53 19.14 -6.68
N ASN A 93 -14.78 19.56 -6.77
CA ASN A 93 -15.75 18.98 -7.70
C ASN A 93 -15.78 19.83 -8.98
N ASP A 94 -15.76 19.18 -10.15
CA ASP A 94 -15.75 19.88 -11.45
C ASP A 94 -17.15 20.31 -11.94
N GLY A 95 -18.22 19.70 -11.42
CA GLY A 95 -19.59 19.97 -11.84
C GLY A 95 -19.95 19.45 -13.23
N GLU A 96 -19.11 18.58 -13.81
CA GLU A 96 -19.16 18.10 -15.20
C GLU A 96 -19.87 16.74 -15.35
N GLY A 97 -20.80 16.43 -14.44
CA GLY A 97 -21.61 15.20 -14.52
C GLY A 97 -22.38 15.10 -15.85
N TRP A 98 -22.46 13.88 -16.40
CA TRP A 98 -23.02 13.62 -17.73
C TRP A 98 -24.54 13.37 -17.75
N ALA A 99 -25.15 13.02 -16.61
CA ALA A 99 -26.56 12.65 -16.49
C ALA A 99 -27.47 13.77 -15.96
N CYS A 100 -26.90 14.84 -15.39
CA CYS A 100 -27.63 15.95 -14.79
C CYS A 100 -27.19 17.31 -15.39
N PRO A 101 -27.95 18.40 -15.17
CA PRO A 101 -27.48 19.73 -15.52
C PRO A 101 -26.15 20.05 -14.84
N LYS A 102 -25.20 20.55 -15.63
CA LYS A 102 -23.89 20.97 -15.15
C LYS A 102 -23.98 22.02 -14.06
N ARG A 103 -22.98 22.03 -13.18
CA ARG A 103 -22.87 22.97 -12.06
C ARG A 103 -21.51 23.66 -12.12
N ASP A 104 -21.41 24.79 -11.42
CA ASP A 104 -20.12 25.45 -11.28
C ASP A 104 -19.18 24.58 -10.42
N PRO A 105 -17.88 24.52 -10.77
CA PRO A 105 -16.88 23.84 -9.95
C PRO A 105 -16.88 24.35 -8.52
N LYS A 106 -16.74 23.44 -7.55
CA LYS A 106 -16.84 23.77 -6.13
C LYS A 106 -15.74 23.14 -5.31
N LYS A 107 -15.04 23.98 -4.55
CA LYS A 107 -14.16 23.55 -3.46
C LYS A 107 -14.95 23.30 -2.19
N SER A 108 -14.59 22.25 -1.46
CA SER A 108 -15.14 21.98 -0.14
C SER A 108 -14.17 21.18 0.73
N ILE A 109 -14.44 21.14 2.04
CA ILE A 109 -13.71 20.26 2.96
C ILE A 109 -14.50 18.96 3.09
N TYR A 110 -13.84 17.87 2.73
CA TYR A 110 -14.32 16.50 2.90
C TYR A 110 -13.63 15.85 4.09
N THR A 111 -14.32 14.93 4.78
CA THR A 111 -13.72 14.12 5.85
C THR A 111 -13.65 12.68 5.39
N PHE A 112 -12.45 12.23 5.08
CA PHE A 112 -12.16 10.85 4.72
C PHE A 112 -12.00 10.02 5.99
N ASP A 113 -12.77 8.94 6.13
CA ASP A 113 -12.71 8.02 7.25
C ASP A 113 -12.70 6.60 6.70
N LEU A 114 -11.51 6.00 6.61
CA LEU A 114 -11.30 4.69 6.00
C LEU A 114 -12.14 3.59 6.69
N LYS A 115 -12.26 3.63 8.02
CA LYS A 115 -13.00 2.61 8.77
C LYS A 115 -14.50 2.72 8.52
N LYS A 116 -15.05 3.93 8.42
CA LYS A 116 -16.46 4.12 8.02
C LYS A 116 -16.71 3.80 6.56
N LEU A 117 -15.77 4.15 5.68
CA LEU A 117 -15.91 3.95 4.24
C LEU A 117 -16.17 2.47 3.90
N ILE A 118 -15.45 1.57 4.56
CA ILE A 118 -15.55 0.12 4.30
C ILE A 118 -16.74 -0.56 4.98
N GLU A 119 -17.45 0.10 5.91
CA GLU A 119 -18.62 -0.50 6.58
C GLU A 119 -19.74 -0.80 5.57
N THR A 120 -19.76 -0.07 4.46
CA THR A 120 -20.73 -0.25 3.36
C THR A 120 -20.25 -1.23 2.28
N TRP A 121 -18.99 -1.68 2.35
CA TRP A 121 -18.43 -2.58 1.36
C TRP A 121 -18.90 -4.02 1.60
N ASN A 122 -19.44 -4.66 0.55
CA ASN A 122 -19.94 -6.03 0.62
C ASN A 122 -18.84 -7.10 0.48
N ARG A 123 -17.64 -6.71 0.03
CA ARG A 123 -16.42 -7.51 -0.03
C ARG A 123 -15.22 -6.59 0.18
N ILE A 124 -14.10 -7.17 0.60
CA ILE A 124 -12.80 -6.47 0.68
C ILE A 124 -11.75 -7.49 0.29
N GLU A 125 -11.28 -7.43 -0.95
CA GLU A 125 -10.46 -8.46 -1.58
C GLU A 125 -9.35 -7.85 -2.42
N LEU A 126 -8.21 -8.54 -2.49
CA LEU A 126 -7.15 -8.15 -3.42
C LEU A 126 -7.61 -8.46 -4.85
N SER A 127 -7.58 -7.46 -5.71
CA SER A 127 -7.76 -7.63 -7.15
C SER A 127 -6.39 -7.56 -7.84
N GLY A 128 -6.20 -8.42 -8.85
CA GLY A 128 -5.07 -8.48 -9.78
C GLY A 128 -3.74 -7.88 -9.29
N ASN A 129 -2.76 -8.73 -8.94
CA ASN A 129 -1.37 -8.27 -8.92
C ASN A 129 -0.86 -8.26 -10.35
N GLU A 130 -0.73 -7.08 -10.96
CA GLU A 130 0.11 -6.94 -12.14
C GLU A 130 1.57 -7.12 -11.68
N ASN A 131 2.19 -8.24 -12.07
CA ASN A 131 3.59 -8.54 -11.77
C ASN A 131 4.46 -7.33 -12.14
N GLY A 132 5.39 -6.94 -11.25
CA GLY A 132 6.29 -5.81 -11.44
C GLY A 132 5.74 -4.43 -11.07
N THR A 133 4.50 -4.28 -10.60
CA THR A 133 3.98 -2.97 -10.17
C THR A 133 4.29 -2.65 -8.71
N ASP A 134 4.48 -1.36 -8.38
CA ASP A 134 4.67 -0.86 -7.01
C ASP A 134 3.35 -0.58 -6.29
N LYS A 135 2.26 -1.23 -6.74
CA LYS A 135 0.91 -1.02 -6.24
C LYS A 135 0.11 -2.31 -6.15
N ILE A 136 -0.90 -2.33 -5.30
CA ILE A 136 -1.93 -3.38 -5.26
C ILE A 136 -3.31 -2.75 -5.21
N TYR A 137 -4.31 -3.50 -5.68
CA TYR A 137 -5.70 -3.07 -5.72
C TYR A 137 -6.52 -3.85 -4.70
N ILE A 138 -7.36 -3.13 -3.96
CA ILE A 138 -8.31 -3.70 -3.00
C ILE A 138 -9.71 -3.27 -3.43
N VAL A 139 -10.53 -4.21 -3.86
CA VAL A 139 -11.89 -3.95 -4.34
C VAL A 139 -12.92 -4.11 -3.24
N GLY A 140 -13.93 -3.26 -3.32
CA GLY A 140 -14.95 -3.05 -2.31
C GLY A 140 -16.38 -3.29 -2.79
N ALA A 141 -17.19 -2.23 -2.75
CA ALA A 141 -18.61 -2.19 -3.07
C ALA A 141 -18.89 -2.29 -4.59
N GLY A 142 -18.74 -3.49 -5.16
CA GLY A 142 -18.66 -3.61 -6.62
C GLY A 142 -17.31 -3.10 -7.13
N GLU A 143 -16.94 -3.37 -8.37
CA GLU A 143 -15.62 -2.95 -8.90
C GLU A 143 -15.48 -1.43 -9.04
N SER A 144 -16.56 -0.69 -8.74
CA SER A 144 -16.65 0.76 -8.70
C SER A 144 -15.90 1.40 -7.53
N ASP A 145 -15.90 0.78 -6.35
CA ASP A 145 -15.19 1.30 -5.17
C ASP A 145 -13.95 0.48 -4.88
N TYR A 146 -12.79 1.12 -4.86
CA TYR A 146 -11.53 0.45 -4.63
C TYR A 146 -10.46 1.36 -4.02
N ILE A 147 -9.50 0.70 -3.37
CA ILE A 147 -8.30 1.30 -2.83
C ILE A 147 -7.10 0.81 -3.63
N ILE A 148 -6.19 1.72 -3.95
CA ILE A 148 -4.87 1.40 -4.48
C ILE A 148 -3.84 1.74 -3.40
N LEU A 149 -3.03 0.76 -3.01
CA LEU A 149 -1.90 1.00 -2.11
C LEU A 149 -0.63 1.04 -2.94
N HIS A 150 0.15 2.11 -2.80
CA HIS A 150 1.47 2.22 -3.41
C HIS A 150 2.56 1.99 -2.36
N PHE A 151 3.60 1.28 -2.74
CA PHE A 151 4.65 0.82 -1.84
C PHE A 151 5.99 1.51 -2.10
N THR A 152 6.81 1.61 -1.06
CA THR A 152 8.24 1.86 -1.18
C THR A 152 8.98 0.59 -1.63
N ALA A 153 10.28 0.71 -1.87
CA ALA A 153 11.12 -0.46 -2.17
C ALA A 153 11.21 -1.42 -0.97
N GLU A 154 11.05 -0.91 0.25
CA GLU A 154 11.10 -1.64 1.52
C GLU A 154 9.74 -2.27 1.91
N GLY A 155 8.72 -2.17 1.05
CA GLY A 155 7.42 -2.80 1.29
C GLY A 155 6.47 -2.03 2.21
N LEU A 156 6.79 -0.79 2.59
CA LEU A 156 5.89 0.08 3.36
C LEU A 156 4.94 0.85 2.44
N ILE A 157 3.72 1.12 2.92
CA ILE A 157 2.75 1.93 2.18
C ILE A 157 3.18 3.41 2.23
N LYS A 158 3.36 4.01 1.05
CA LYS A 158 3.66 5.44 0.86
C LYS A 158 2.44 6.25 0.40
N THR A 159 1.49 5.61 -0.29
CA THR A 159 0.28 6.28 -0.78
C THR A 159 -0.91 5.34 -0.63
N LEU A 160 -2.03 5.89 -0.13
CA LEU A 160 -3.34 5.28 -0.25
C LEU A 160 -4.16 6.14 -1.20
N GLU A 161 -4.63 5.55 -2.29
CA GLU A 161 -5.56 6.17 -3.24
C GLU A 161 -6.92 5.48 -3.10
N TYR A 162 -7.97 6.24 -2.85
CA TYR A 162 -9.35 5.76 -2.91
C TYR A 162 -10.01 6.27 -4.18
N ARG A 163 -10.71 5.37 -4.88
CA ARG A 163 -11.50 5.66 -6.06
C ARG A 163 -12.90 5.11 -5.92
N SER A 164 -13.87 5.91 -6.31
CA SER A 164 -15.27 5.52 -6.52
C SER A 164 -15.65 5.92 -7.94
N GLU A 165 -15.96 4.96 -8.79
CA GLU A 165 -16.27 5.17 -10.21
C GLU A 165 -17.74 4.85 -10.49
N ASP A 166 -18.43 5.72 -11.24
CA ASP A 166 -19.79 5.42 -11.70
C ASP A 166 -19.75 4.24 -12.70
N PRO A 167 -20.50 3.15 -12.47
CA PRO A 167 -20.46 1.97 -13.35
C PRO A 167 -21.22 2.13 -14.69
N GLY A 168 -21.85 3.28 -14.96
CA GLY A 168 -22.74 3.51 -16.12
C GLY A 168 -24.22 3.46 -15.77
#